data_AF-A0A925AVK3-F1
#
_entry.id   AF-A0A925AVK3-F1
#
_cell.length_a   1.000
_cell.length_b   1.000
_cell.length_c   1.000
_cell.angle_alpha   90.00
_cell.angle_beta   90.00
_cell.angle_gamma   90.00
#
_symmetry.space_group_name_H-M   'P 1'
#
loop_
_entity.id
_entity.type
_entity.pdbx_description
1 polymer ?
#
loop_
_entity_poly.entity_id
_entity_poly.type
_entity_poly.pdbx_seq_one_letter_code
_entity_poly.pdbx_strand_id
1 'polypeptide(L)'
;MFDIEFLSDEPEAQEGGWLGLRGVVTLGTESEEFIAPLSLWSVERYQRHWIEAATRLAAGEERSAFFTSAFQFWWTMWQEEGDIRVHEELLLPTQLDSLSALPARAPVPYHLIGPYRRTTDEGEAISEWRLKAQDIEEFLVRRAAY
;
A
#
# COMPACT_ATOMS: atom_id res chain seq x y z
N MET A 1 -2.22 15.70 0.35
CA MET A 1 -0.84 15.19 0.28
C MET A 1 -0.89 13.69 0.48
N PHE A 2 -0.15 12.93 -0.32
CA PHE A 2 0.08 11.50 -0.11
C PHE A 2 1.55 11.26 0.19
N ASP A 3 1.85 10.42 1.18
CA ASP A 3 3.19 9.89 1.38
C ASP A 3 3.18 8.50 2.03
N ILE A 4 4.26 7.75 1.84
CA ILE A 4 4.54 6.50 2.54
C ILE A 4 6.04 6.34 2.73
N GLU A 5 6.47 6.13 3.97
CA GLU A 5 7.89 6.03 4.30
C GLU A 5 8.17 5.24 5.57
N PHE A 6 9.44 4.85 5.71
CA PHE A 6 9.96 4.33 6.96
C PHE A 6 10.44 5.48 7.85
N LEU A 7 10.14 5.37 9.15
CA LEU A 7 10.50 6.38 10.15
C LEU A 7 11.91 6.19 10.71
N SER A 8 12.48 4.99 10.54
CA SER A 8 13.84 4.65 10.95
C SER A 8 14.45 3.66 9.96
N ASP A 9 15.78 3.53 10.02
CA ASP A 9 16.53 2.51 9.28
C ASP A 9 16.88 1.29 10.17
N GLU A 10 16.44 1.30 11.43
CA GLU A 10 16.75 0.27 12.43
C GLU A 10 15.57 -0.70 12.60
N PRO A 11 15.69 -1.96 12.16
CA PRO A 11 14.64 -2.95 12.36
C PRO A 11 14.43 -3.27 13.84
N GLU A 12 13.17 -3.33 14.25
CA GLU A 12 12.74 -3.68 15.60
C GLU A 12 12.25 -5.14 15.63
N ALA A 13 12.66 -5.89 16.65
CA ALA A 13 12.13 -7.22 16.90
C ALA A 13 10.67 -7.13 17.35
N GLN A 14 9.80 -7.86 16.67
CA GLN A 14 8.37 -7.88 16.93
C GLN A 14 7.97 -9.11 17.75
N GLU A 15 6.73 -9.13 18.24
CA GLU A 15 6.17 -10.31 18.89
C GLU A 15 6.22 -11.52 17.93
N GLY A 16 6.79 -12.63 18.39
CA GLY A 16 7.07 -13.79 17.54
C GLY A 16 8.47 -13.82 16.90
N GLY A 17 9.33 -12.83 17.18
CA GLY A 17 10.75 -12.86 16.87
C GLY A 17 11.14 -12.52 15.43
N TRP A 18 10.19 -12.05 14.62
CA TRP A 18 10.47 -11.51 13.29
C TRP A 18 10.92 -10.04 13.38
N LEU A 19 11.66 -9.58 12.39
CA LEU A 19 12.11 -8.18 12.29
C LEU A 19 11.12 -7.37 11.45
N GLY A 20 10.70 -6.23 11.98
CA GLY A 20 9.85 -5.27 11.31
C GLY A 20 10.46 -3.88 11.31
N LEU A 21 10.10 -3.05 10.33
CA LEU A 21 10.51 -1.65 10.30
C LEU A 21 9.27 -0.76 10.42
N ARG A 22 9.35 0.25 11.28
CA ARG A 22 8.25 1.19 11.48
C ARG A 22 8.17 2.18 10.32
N GLY A 23 6.98 2.39 9.82
CA GLY A 23 6.68 3.39 8.81
C GLY A 23 5.41 4.15 9.10
N VAL A 24 5.15 5.14 8.25
CA VAL A 24 3.94 5.95 8.28
C VAL A 24 3.38 6.09 6.87
N VAL A 25 2.07 5.98 6.74
CA VAL A 25 1.33 6.43 5.55
C VAL A 25 0.65 7.73 5.88
N THR A 26 0.70 8.70 4.97
CA THR A 26 0.04 10.00 5.11
C THR A 26 -1.01 10.13 4.02
N LEU A 27 -2.26 10.40 4.42
CA LEU A 27 -3.44 10.50 3.57
C LEU A 27 -4.15 11.84 3.84
N GLY A 28 -3.73 12.88 3.11
CA GLY A 28 -4.25 14.22 3.30
C GLY A 28 -3.72 14.86 4.60
N THR A 29 -4.61 15.00 5.59
CA THR A 29 -4.29 15.49 6.94
C THR A 29 -4.12 14.37 7.95
N GLU A 30 -4.52 13.15 7.59
CA GLU A 30 -4.45 11.97 8.44
C GLU A 30 -3.13 11.22 8.18
N SER A 31 -2.66 10.49 9.18
CA SER A 31 -1.51 9.61 9.06
C SER A 31 -1.68 8.37 9.92
N GLU A 32 -1.23 7.23 9.43
CA GLU A 32 -1.27 5.96 10.16
C GLU A 32 0.11 5.29 10.20
N GLU A 33 0.52 4.86 11.40
CA GLU A 33 1.74 4.09 11.59
C GLU A 33 1.53 2.63 11.20
N PHE A 34 2.55 2.01 10.62
CA PHE A 34 2.56 0.59 10.31
C PHE A 34 3.91 -0.04 10.68
N ILE A 35 3.92 -1.37 10.82
CA ILE A 35 5.15 -2.16 10.93
C ILE A 35 5.24 -3.06 9.70
N ALA A 36 6.25 -2.84 8.87
CA ALA A 36 6.51 -3.67 7.69
C ALA A 36 7.38 -4.88 8.04
N PRO A 37 6.91 -6.12 7.84
CA PRO A 37 7.74 -7.30 8.01
C PRO A 37 8.86 -7.36 6.97
N LEU A 38 10.08 -7.62 7.44
CA LEU A 38 11.26 -7.74 6.59
C LEU A 38 11.58 -9.19 6.19
N SER A 39 10.74 -10.15 6.59
CA SER A 39 10.90 -11.58 6.29
C SER A 39 10.68 -11.91 4.81
N LEU A 40 9.82 -11.16 4.13
CA LEU A 40 9.47 -11.37 2.72
C LEU A 40 10.12 -10.34 1.81
N TRP A 41 10.00 -9.05 2.15
CA TRP A 41 10.52 -7.94 1.34
C TRP A 41 11.54 -7.14 2.13
N SER A 42 12.64 -6.76 1.47
CA SER A 42 13.56 -5.78 2.03
C SER A 42 12.97 -4.37 1.96
N VAL A 43 13.56 -3.44 2.71
CA VAL A 43 13.23 -2.00 2.69
C VAL A 43 13.19 -1.46 1.26
N GLU A 44 14.23 -1.76 0.47
CA GLU A 44 14.33 -1.30 -0.92
C GLU A 44 13.30 -1.96 -1.84
N ARG A 45 12.79 -3.15 -1.48
CA ARG A 45 11.69 -3.78 -2.21
C ARG A 45 10.37 -3.07 -1.94
N TYR A 46 10.07 -2.72 -0.68
CA TYR A 46 8.90 -1.91 -0.34
C TYR A 46 8.95 -0.55 -1.03
N GLN A 47 10.05 0.19 -0.91
CA GLN A 47 10.19 1.51 -1.53
C GLN A 47 10.03 1.46 -3.05
N ARG A 48 10.67 0.49 -3.73
CA ARG A 48 10.47 0.29 -5.18
C ARG A 48 9.03 -0.04 -5.51
N HIS A 49 8.37 -0.86 -4.69
CA HIS A 49 6.97 -1.18 -4.88
C HIS A 49 6.08 0.06 -4.73
N TRP A 50 6.31 0.92 -3.74
CA TRP A 50 5.53 2.15 -3.57
C TRP A 50 5.69 3.09 -4.78
N ILE A 51 6.90 3.21 -5.31
CA ILE A 51 7.17 3.97 -6.54
C ILE A 51 6.46 3.32 -7.74
N GLU A 52 6.52 1.98 -7.88
CA GLU A 52 5.79 1.23 -8.91
C GLU A 52 4.28 1.49 -8.83
N ALA A 53 3.69 1.37 -7.64
CA ALA A 53 2.27 1.57 -7.39
C ALA A 53 1.81 3.00 -7.73
N ALA A 54 2.59 4.01 -7.33
CA ALA A 54 2.33 5.40 -7.68
C ALA A 54 2.49 5.67 -9.18
N THR A 55 3.52 5.09 -9.81
CA THR A 55 3.75 5.23 -11.26
C THR A 55 2.59 4.66 -12.06
N ARG A 56 2.01 3.53 -11.62
CA ARG A 56 0.80 2.95 -12.24
C ARG A 56 -0.36 3.93 -12.22
N LEU A 57 -0.65 4.54 -11.06
CA LEU A 57 -1.72 5.54 -10.96
C LEU A 57 -1.41 6.78 -11.82
N ALA A 58 -0.20 7.32 -11.76
CA ALA A 58 0.18 8.47 -12.59
C ALA A 58 0.09 8.19 -14.10
N ALA A 59 0.27 6.93 -14.51
CA ALA A 59 0.09 6.48 -15.90
C ALA A 59 -1.40 6.30 -16.32
N GLY A 60 -2.35 6.51 -15.40
CA GLY A 60 -3.79 6.40 -15.67
C GLY A 60 -4.37 5.01 -15.46
N GLU A 61 -3.66 4.09 -14.78
CA GLU A 61 -4.28 2.83 -14.37
C GLU A 61 -5.42 3.10 -13.37
N GLU A 62 -6.57 2.46 -13.61
CA GLU A 62 -7.80 2.68 -12.81
C GLU A 62 -7.62 2.33 -11.33
N ARG A 63 -6.67 1.43 -11.02
CA ARG A 63 -6.45 0.93 -9.67
C ARG A 63 -5.02 0.52 -9.40
N SER A 64 -4.60 0.70 -8.16
CA SER A 64 -3.28 0.31 -7.64
C SER A 64 -3.36 0.01 -6.14
N ALA A 65 -2.27 -0.46 -5.56
CA ALA A 65 -2.19 -0.73 -4.14
C ALA A 65 -0.77 -0.53 -3.60
N PHE A 66 -0.67 -0.09 -2.36
CA PHE A 66 0.59 0.16 -1.64
C PHE A 66 0.68 -0.77 -0.44
N PHE A 67 1.53 -1.79 -0.53
CA PHE A 67 1.74 -2.73 0.57
C PHE A 67 2.52 -2.09 1.72
N THR A 68 1.97 -2.15 2.92
CA THR A 68 2.65 -1.85 4.20
C THR A 68 3.09 -3.13 4.91
N SER A 69 2.43 -4.25 4.61
CA SER A 69 2.89 -5.60 4.96
C SER A 69 2.72 -6.50 3.75
N ALA A 70 3.84 -6.99 3.19
CA ALA A 70 3.84 -7.76 1.95
C ALA A 70 2.83 -8.91 1.98
N PHE A 71 1.83 -8.83 1.09
CA PHE A 71 0.74 -9.79 0.96
C PHE A 71 -0.14 -9.96 2.21
N GLN A 72 -0.26 -8.93 3.05
CA GLN A 72 -1.18 -8.95 4.17
C GLN A 72 -1.96 -7.65 4.28
N PHE A 73 -1.29 -6.51 4.41
CA PHE A 73 -1.93 -5.21 4.51
C PHE A 73 -1.49 -4.32 3.37
N TRP A 74 -2.47 -3.68 2.73
CA TRP A 74 -2.23 -2.73 1.67
C TRP A 74 -3.24 -1.59 1.67
N TRP A 75 -2.84 -0.49 1.06
CA TRP A 75 -3.69 0.65 0.78
C TRP A 75 -4.14 0.56 -0.67
N THR A 76 -5.36 0.08 -0.90
CA THR A 76 -5.97 0.00 -2.23
C THR A 76 -6.43 1.37 -2.67
N MET A 77 -6.19 1.67 -3.94
CA MET A 77 -6.49 2.98 -4.53
C MET A 77 -7.22 2.82 -5.85
N TRP A 78 -8.29 3.59 -6.05
CA TRP A 78 -9.05 3.65 -7.29
C TRP A 78 -9.15 5.08 -7.81
N GLN A 79 -8.92 5.27 -9.10
CA GLN A 79 -9.20 6.53 -9.76
C GLN A 79 -10.69 6.65 -10.06
N GLU A 80 -11.29 7.73 -9.59
CA GLU A 80 -12.71 8.02 -9.79
C GLU A 80 -12.90 9.52 -10.02
N GLU A 81 -13.35 9.90 -11.22
CA GLU A 81 -13.74 11.28 -11.57
C GLU A 81 -12.66 12.36 -11.29
N GLY A 82 -11.37 11.99 -11.34
CA GLY A 82 -10.24 12.89 -11.11
C GLY A 82 -9.72 12.91 -9.66
N ASP A 83 -10.40 12.22 -8.75
CA ASP A 83 -9.93 11.95 -7.39
C ASP A 83 -9.46 10.48 -7.26
N ILE A 84 -8.76 10.19 -6.17
CA ILE A 84 -8.32 8.85 -5.80
C ILE A 84 -9.01 8.47 -4.49
N ARG A 85 -9.78 7.38 -4.52
CA ARG A 85 -10.36 6.73 -3.35
C ARG A 85 -9.34 5.78 -2.75
N VAL A 86 -9.18 5.82 -1.44
CA VAL A 86 -8.20 4.99 -0.73
C VAL A 86 -8.89 4.21 0.38
N HIS A 87 -8.64 2.91 0.45
CA HIS A 87 -9.03 2.04 1.57
C HIS A 87 -7.80 1.35 2.15
N GLU A 88 -7.82 1.11 3.46
CA GLU A 88 -6.96 0.09 4.06
C GLU A 88 -7.67 -1.27 3.93
N GLU A 89 -6.96 -2.26 3.41
CA GLU A 89 -7.50 -3.60 3.24
C GLU A 89 -6.55 -4.67 3.78
N LEU A 90 -7.15 -5.71 4.36
CA LEU A 90 -6.49 -6.96 4.69
C LEU A 90 -6.68 -7.96 3.53
N LEU A 91 -5.59 -8.48 2.97
CA LEU A 91 -5.67 -9.64 2.08
C LEU A 91 -5.99 -10.88 2.90
N LEU A 92 -7.11 -11.53 2.59
CA LEU A 92 -7.52 -12.74 3.30
C LEU A 92 -6.72 -13.96 2.82
N PRO A 93 -6.47 -14.96 3.70
CA PRO A 93 -5.78 -16.19 3.36
C PRO A 93 -6.31 -16.91 2.11
N THR A 94 -7.62 -16.87 1.86
CA THR A 94 -8.24 -17.46 0.66
C THR A 94 -7.88 -16.73 -0.63
N GLN A 95 -7.52 -15.44 -0.55
CA GLN A 95 -6.94 -14.65 -1.63
C GLN A 95 -5.41 -14.87 -1.71
N LEU A 96 -4.81 -15.38 -0.63
CA LEU A 96 -3.37 -15.64 -0.45
C LEU A 96 -2.95 -17.10 -0.66
N ASP A 97 -3.88 -18.05 -0.82
CA ASP A 97 -3.55 -19.46 -1.12
C ASP A 97 -2.70 -19.58 -2.41
N SER A 98 -2.70 -18.54 -3.23
CA SER A 98 -1.84 -18.37 -4.41
C SER A 98 -0.50 -17.66 -4.12
N LEU A 99 -0.42 -16.86 -3.07
CA LEU A 99 0.67 -15.92 -2.77
C LEU A 99 1.64 -16.40 -1.68
N SER A 100 1.21 -17.26 -0.74
CA SER A 100 2.09 -17.84 0.30
C SER A 100 3.19 -18.75 -0.25
N ALA A 101 3.05 -19.21 -1.50
CA ALA A 101 4.07 -19.92 -2.26
C ALA A 101 4.85 -19.01 -3.23
N LEU A 102 4.53 -17.72 -3.30
CA LEU A 102 5.20 -16.83 -4.23
C LEU A 102 6.60 -16.49 -3.71
N PRO A 103 7.63 -16.57 -4.57
CA PRO A 103 8.96 -16.14 -4.20
C PRO A 103 8.93 -14.65 -3.82
N ALA A 104 9.87 -14.21 -2.99
CA ALA A 104 10.04 -12.79 -2.61
C ALA A 104 10.12 -11.81 -3.81
N ARG A 105 10.42 -12.33 -5.01
CA ARG A 105 10.51 -11.59 -6.28
C ARG A 105 9.23 -11.62 -7.11
N ALA A 106 8.15 -12.21 -6.61
CA ALA A 106 6.91 -12.29 -7.37
C ALA A 106 6.34 -10.89 -7.65
N PRO A 107 5.65 -10.74 -8.80
CA PRO A 107 4.99 -9.49 -9.12
C PRO A 107 3.87 -9.21 -8.12
N VAL A 108 3.57 -7.92 -7.98
CA VAL A 108 2.50 -7.44 -7.11
C VAL A 108 1.15 -7.84 -7.73
N PRO A 109 0.24 -8.46 -6.97
CA PRO A 109 -0.98 -9.06 -7.52
C PRO A 109 -2.10 -8.02 -7.69
N TYR A 110 -1.87 -6.97 -8.46
CA TYR A 110 -2.87 -5.91 -8.71
C TYR A 110 -4.21 -6.43 -9.27
N HIS A 111 -4.22 -7.62 -9.87
CA HIS A 111 -5.43 -8.29 -10.36
C HIS A 111 -6.40 -8.71 -9.23
N LEU A 112 -5.92 -8.81 -7.99
CA LEU A 112 -6.75 -9.12 -6.82
C LEU A 112 -7.54 -7.92 -6.31
N ILE A 113 -7.17 -6.70 -6.72
CA ILE A 113 -7.92 -5.50 -6.35
C ILE A 113 -9.33 -5.63 -6.95
N GLY A 114 -10.35 -5.50 -6.11
CA GLY A 114 -11.75 -5.53 -6.54
C GLY A 114 -12.18 -4.24 -7.26
N PRO A 115 -13.44 -4.17 -7.70
CA PRO A 115 -14.07 -2.87 -7.98
C PRO A 115 -14.19 -2.08 -6.67
N TYR A 116 -14.15 -0.75 -6.77
CA TYR A 116 -14.42 0.13 -5.63
C TYR A 116 -15.82 -0.13 -5.06
N ARG A 117 -15.92 -0.10 -3.72
CA ARG A 117 -17.17 -0.22 -2.96
C ARG A 117 -17.14 0.80 -1.83
N ARG A 118 -18.30 1.31 -1.42
CA ARG A 118 -18.38 2.20 -0.23
C ARG A 118 -18.75 1.47 1.04
N THR A 119 -19.29 0.27 0.91
CA THR A 119 -19.82 -0.52 2.00
C THR A 119 -19.37 -1.97 1.88
N THR A 120 -19.27 -2.64 3.02
CA THR A 120 -19.10 -4.09 3.11
C THR A 120 -20.34 -4.82 2.57
N ASP A 121 -20.25 -6.13 2.41
CA ASP A 121 -21.39 -6.96 1.99
C ASP A 121 -22.54 -6.95 3.04
N GLU A 122 -22.22 -6.59 4.29
CA GLU A 122 -23.19 -6.44 5.39
C GLU A 122 -23.81 -5.03 5.43
N GLY A 123 -23.37 -4.12 4.55
CA GLY A 123 -23.89 -2.75 4.45
C GLY A 123 -23.21 -1.75 5.38
N GLU A 124 -22.13 -2.12 6.05
CA GLU A 124 -21.36 -1.21 6.90
C GLU A 124 -20.44 -0.31 6.04
N ALA A 125 -20.23 0.94 6.47
CA ALA A 125 -19.35 1.86 5.75
C ALA A 125 -17.88 1.43 5.89
N ILE A 126 -17.15 1.44 4.77
CA ILE A 126 -15.70 1.19 4.76
C ILE A 126 -14.97 2.51 5.05
N SER A 127 -13.92 2.45 5.89
CA SER A 127 -13.02 3.58 6.11
C SER A 127 -12.41 4.05 4.78
N GLU A 128 -12.65 5.31 4.43
CA GLU A 128 -12.26 5.90 3.15
C GLU A 128 -11.50 7.20 3.35
N TRP A 129 -10.39 7.33 2.61
CA TRP A 129 -9.70 8.59 2.40
C TRP A 129 -9.79 8.99 0.93
N ARG A 130 -9.60 10.29 0.70
CA ARG A 130 -9.65 10.90 -0.64
C ARG A 130 -8.38 11.69 -0.88
N LEU A 131 -7.75 11.41 -2.00
CA LEU A 131 -6.56 12.09 -2.48
C LEU A 131 -6.83 12.68 -3.86
N LYS A 132 -6.05 13.67 -4.25
CA LYS A 132 -6.04 14.15 -5.64
C LYS A 132 -5.00 13.37 -6.43
N ALA A 133 -5.21 13.24 -7.74
CA ALA A 133 -4.17 12.67 -8.62
C ALA A 133 -2.81 13.38 -8.46
N GLN A 134 -2.83 14.71 -8.28
CA GLN A 134 -1.65 15.52 -8.00
C GLN A 134 -0.86 15.07 -6.76
N ASP A 135 -1.52 14.54 -5.73
CA ASP A 135 -0.84 14.05 -4.52
C ASP A 135 0.12 12.88 -4.84
N ILE A 136 -0.24 12.04 -5.82
CA ILE A 136 0.58 10.92 -6.29
C ILE A 136 1.74 11.40 -7.16
N GLU A 137 1.48 12.38 -8.04
CA GLU A 137 2.52 13.00 -8.87
C GLU A 137 3.59 13.67 -7.99
N GLU A 138 3.17 14.42 -6.97
CA GLU A 138 4.08 15.06 -6.02
C GLU A 138 4.88 14.03 -5.21
N PHE A 139 4.26 12.91 -4.82
CA PHE A 139 4.97 11.80 -4.19
C PHE A 139 6.08 11.26 -5.09
N LEU A 140 5.80 11.01 -6.38
CA LEU A 140 6.81 10.54 -7.34
C LEU A 140 7.96 11.54 -7.49
N VAL A 141 7.66 12.84 -7.58
CA VAL A 141 8.69 13.89 -7.66
C VAL A 141 9.60 13.87 -6.44
N ARG A 142 9.04 13.75 -5.22
CA ARG A 142 9.84 13.66 -4.00
C ARG A 142 10.72 12.41 -3.96
N ARG A 143 10.21 11.26 -4.43
CA ARG A 143 10.96 9.99 -4.45
C ARG A 143 12.00 9.88 -5.56
N ALA A 144 11.89 10.69 -6.62
CA ALA A 144 12.90 10.76 -7.69
C ALA A 144 14.09 11.67 -7.34
N ALA A 145 13.99 12.48 -6.28
CA ALA A 145 15.04 13.40 -5.84
C ALA A 145 16.11 12.73 -4.93
N TYR A 146 15.97 11.44 -4.65
CA TYR A 146 16.86 10.61 -3.84
C TYR A 146 17.37 9.41 -4.64
#